data_AF-A0AAP8ZVX4-F1
#
_entry.id   AF-A0AAP8ZVX4-F1
#
_cell.length_a   1.000
_cell.length_b   1.000
_cell.length_c   1.000
_cell.angle_alpha   90.00
_cell.angle_beta   90.00
_cell.angle_gamma   90.00
#
_symmetry.space_group_name_H-M   'P 1'
#
loop_
_entity.id
_entity.type
_entity.pdbx_description
1 polymer ?
#
loop_
_entity_poly.entity_id
_entity_poly.type
_entity_poly.pdbx_seq_one_letter_code
_entity_poly.pdbx_strand_id
1 'polypeptide(L)'
;MKSLPIKNTSLTLEETNLILKARFKITRLDKIRDIFLFSCFTGLSYNDIKNLTINNLVITPDGKYWLKIYVQKSNTPIKIPLLDISRTIIEKYRNSSNETGSLLPVPSIQKTNYYLKEVGKECKLEKHLTFNFARHTFICTIIMGNDLETSIVNKLIGRKVQGNSKITDFQLYKAMKTVSEKLKGNNIINI
;
A
#
# COMPACT_ATOMS: atom_id res chain seq x y z
N MET A 1 9.38 11.74 -22.06
CA MET A 1 8.38 11.60 -20.97
C MET A 1 7.67 10.27 -21.12
N LYS A 2 7.84 9.30 -20.19
CA LYS A 2 7.00 8.09 -20.19
C LYS A 2 5.65 8.47 -19.58
N SER A 3 4.58 8.32 -20.35
CA SER A 3 3.21 8.61 -19.95
C SER A 3 2.83 7.86 -18.66
N LEU A 4 2.12 8.56 -17.77
CA LEU A 4 1.52 7.99 -16.57
C LEU A 4 0.54 6.87 -16.96
N PRO A 5 0.33 5.86 -16.09
CA PRO A 5 -0.50 4.72 -16.45
C PRO A 5 -1.94 5.16 -16.66
N ILE A 6 -2.50 4.64 -17.75
CA ILE A 6 -3.87 4.79 -18.25
C ILE A 6 -4.87 4.82 -17.08
N LYS A 7 -5.80 5.79 -17.11
CA LYS A 7 -6.87 6.07 -16.12
C LYS A 7 -7.67 4.85 -15.65
N ASN A 8 -7.55 3.70 -16.32
CA ASN A 8 -8.24 2.44 -16.04
C ASN A 8 -7.41 1.39 -15.26
N THR A 9 -6.23 1.74 -14.74
CA THR A 9 -5.34 0.79 -14.02
C THR A 9 -5.14 1.12 -12.54
N SER A 10 -5.91 2.07 -12.00
CA SER A 10 -5.95 2.43 -10.58
C SER A 10 -7.39 2.60 -10.11
N LEU A 11 -7.58 2.51 -8.78
CA LEU A 11 -8.84 2.81 -8.13
C LEU A 11 -8.96 4.31 -7.85
N THR A 12 -10.15 4.88 -8.02
CA THR A 12 -10.46 6.19 -7.47
C THR A 12 -10.48 6.12 -5.94
N LEU A 13 -10.53 7.28 -5.32
CA LEU A 13 -10.59 7.38 -3.88
C LEU A 13 -11.91 6.79 -3.33
N GLU A 14 -13.01 7.00 -4.04
CA GLU A 14 -14.33 6.40 -3.74
C GLU A 14 -14.29 4.87 -3.85
N GLU A 15 -13.76 4.32 -4.95
CA GLU A 15 -13.64 2.87 -5.14
C GLU A 15 -12.73 2.23 -4.06
N THR A 16 -11.64 2.92 -3.69
CA THR A 16 -10.76 2.48 -2.59
C THR A 16 -11.52 2.44 -1.27
N ASN A 17 -12.38 3.44 -1.02
CA ASN A 17 -13.22 3.50 0.18
C ASN A 17 -14.27 2.37 0.23
N LEU A 18 -14.85 2.01 -0.91
CA LEU A 18 -15.77 0.88 -1.01
C LEU A 18 -15.09 -0.42 -0.58
N ILE A 19 -13.87 -0.67 -1.07
CA ILE A 19 -13.09 -1.85 -0.67
C ILE A 19 -12.74 -1.78 0.82
N LEU A 20 -12.31 -0.63 1.31
CA LEU A 20 -11.94 -0.42 2.73
C LEU A 20 -13.09 -0.75 3.69
N LYS A 21 -14.31 -0.31 3.34
CA LYS A 21 -15.51 -0.51 4.17
C LYS A 21 -16.19 -1.86 3.97
N ALA A 22 -15.83 -2.60 2.92
CA ALA A 22 -16.44 -3.89 2.61
C ALA A 22 -16.19 -4.90 3.74
N ARG A 23 -17.26 -5.55 4.21
CA ARG A 23 -17.19 -6.63 5.20
C ARG A 23 -17.50 -7.95 4.53
N PHE A 24 -16.53 -8.86 4.53
CA PHE A 24 -16.68 -10.17 3.93
C PHE A 24 -17.02 -11.21 5.00
N LYS A 25 -18.06 -12.03 4.77
CA LYS A 25 -18.33 -13.21 5.60
C LYS A 25 -17.26 -14.28 5.43
N ILE A 26 -16.60 -14.29 4.27
CA ILE A 26 -15.58 -15.29 3.91
C ILE A 26 -14.20 -14.75 4.29
N THR A 27 -13.54 -15.41 5.25
CA THR A 27 -12.22 -15.03 5.78
C THR A 27 -11.15 -14.89 4.69
N ARG A 28 -11.24 -15.69 3.61
CA ARG A 28 -10.27 -15.64 2.51
C ARG A 28 -10.38 -14.33 1.71
N LEU A 29 -11.58 -13.79 1.53
CA LEU A 29 -11.78 -12.51 0.83
C LEU A 29 -11.34 -11.34 1.71
N ASP A 30 -11.65 -11.40 3.00
CA ASP A 30 -11.21 -10.43 4.01
C ASP A 30 -9.68 -10.30 4.04
N LYS A 31 -8.98 -11.43 3.98
CA LYS A 31 -7.51 -11.49 3.88
C LYS A 31 -6.97 -10.86 2.61
N ILE A 32 -7.58 -11.16 1.47
CA ILE A 32 -7.15 -10.61 0.17
C ILE A 32 -7.42 -9.11 0.09
N ARG A 33 -8.55 -8.63 0.63
CA ARG A 33 -8.85 -7.21 0.80
C ARG A 33 -7.73 -6.52 1.59
N ASP A 34 -7.35 -7.07 2.74
CA ASP A 34 -6.33 -6.47 3.60
C ASP A 34 -4.96 -6.38 2.93
N ILE A 35 -4.50 -7.46 2.30
CA ILE A 35 -3.19 -7.47 1.61
C ILE A 35 -3.20 -6.49 0.43
N PHE A 36 -4.32 -6.40 -0.29
CA PHE A 36 -4.48 -5.45 -1.39
C PHE A 36 -4.47 -3.99 -0.89
N LEU A 37 -5.26 -3.68 0.14
CA LEU A 37 -5.26 -2.34 0.76
C LEU A 37 -3.89 -1.99 1.35
N PHE A 38 -3.20 -2.94 1.96
CA PHE A 38 -1.83 -2.74 2.43
C PHE A 38 -0.91 -2.27 1.29
N SER A 39 -1.01 -2.89 0.12
CA SER A 39 -0.30 -2.43 -1.08
C SER A 39 -0.77 -1.06 -1.57
N CYS A 40 -2.08 -0.77 -1.55
CA CYS A 40 -2.64 0.53 -1.91
C CYS A 40 -2.10 1.68 -1.05
N PHE A 41 -1.73 1.41 0.20
CA PHE A 41 -1.26 2.42 1.15
C PHE A 41 0.25 2.41 1.42
N THR A 42 0.98 1.41 0.92
CA THR A 42 2.46 1.33 1.02
C THR A 42 3.16 1.44 -0.33
N GLY A 43 2.45 1.22 -1.44
CA GLY A 43 3.02 1.21 -2.78
C GLY A 43 3.87 -0.02 -3.10
N LEU A 44 3.92 -1.01 -2.21
CA LEU A 44 4.72 -2.21 -2.40
C LEU A 44 4.08 -3.15 -3.43
N SER A 45 4.91 -3.76 -4.27
CA SER A 45 4.43 -4.74 -5.25
C SER A 45 4.06 -6.06 -4.56
N TYR A 46 3.33 -6.94 -5.26
CA TYR A 46 3.03 -8.29 -4.73
C TYR A 46 4.30 -8.99 -4.25
N ASN A 47 5.36 -8.95 -5.06
CA ASN A 47 6.63 -9.59 -4.75
C ASN A 47 7.31 -8.97 -3.53
N ASP A 48 7.29 -7.64 -3.40
CA ASP A 48 7.87 -6.97 -2.23
C ASP A 48 7.11 -7.39 -0.95
N ILE A 49 5.76 -7.40 -0.99
CA ILE A 49 4.92 -7.77 0.16
C ILE A 49 5.08 -9.24 0.51
N LYS A 50 5.13 -10.13 -0.50
CA LYS A 50 5.30 -11.58 -0.30
C LYS A 50 6.59 -11.93 0.44
N ASN A 51 7.61 -11.07 0.35
CA ASN A 51 8.90 -11.26 1.00
C ASN A 51 9.12 -10.36 2.22
N LEU A 52 8.09 -9.62 2.66
CA LEU A 52 8.16 -8.89 3.91
C LEU A 52 8.21 -9.85 5.10
N THR A 53 9.10 -9.56 6.03
CA THR A 53 9.24 -10.25 7.31
C THR A 53 8.96 -9.28 8.45
N ILE A 54 8.76 -9.82 9.65
CA ILE A 54 8.61 -9.01 10.87
C ILE A 54 9.80 -8.05 11.10
N ASN A 55 11.00 -8.42 10.65
CA ASN A 55 12.22 -7.62 10.80
C ASN A 55 12.24 -6.37 9.90
N ASN A 56 11.36 -6.30 8.89
CA ASN A 56 11.24 -5.12 8.06
C ASN A 56 10.46 -3.99 8.75
N LEU A 57 9.69 -4.30 9.80
CA LEU A 57 8.97 -3.31 10.59
C LEU A 57 9.90 -2.69 11.62
N VAL A 58 10.04 -1.36 11.57
CA VAL A 58 10.86 -0.59 12.50
C VAL A 58 10.00 0.45 13.19
N ILE A 59 10.12 0.51 14.51
CA ILE A 59 9.51 1.55 15.35
C ILE A 59 10.64 2.46 15.80
N THR A 60 10.55 3.75 15.49
CA THR A 60 11.52 4.75 15.94
C THR A 60 11.26 5.15 17.40
N PRO A 61 12.24 5.75 18.11
CA PRO A 61 12.06 6.15 19.51
C PRO A 61 10.89 7.11 19.75
N ASP A 62 10.51 7.90 18.75
CA ASP A 62 9.35 8.79 18.76
C ASP A 62 8.03 8.10 18.34
N GLY A 63 8.00 6.76 18.35
CA GLY A 63 6.80 5.95 18.14
C GLY A 63 6.33 5.86 16.69
N LYS A 64 7.12 6.30 15.70
CA LYS A 64 6.73 6.24 14.28
C LYS A 64 7.06 4.87 13.70
N TYR A 65 6.11 4.33 12.93
CA TYR A 65 6.23 3.03 12.29
C TYR A 65 6.73 3.17 10.86
N TRP A 66 7.72 2.36 10.50
CA TRP A 66 8.35 2.36 9.20
C TRP A 66 8.53 0.94 8.67
N LEU A 67 8.43 0.77 7.36
CA LEU A 67 8.99 -0.40 6.67
C LEU A 67 10.36 -0.03 6.10
N LYS A 68 11.36 -0.85 6.39
CA LYS A 68 12.67 -0.80 5.73
C LYS A 68 12.84 -2.04 4.86
N ILE A 69 12.95 -1.86 3.55
CA ILE A 69 13.02 -2.97 2.59
C ILE A 69 14.01 -2.69 1.46
N TYR A 70 14.39 -3.75 0.75
CA TYR A 70 14.98 -3.66 -0.58
C TYR A 70 13.91 -4.00 -1.61
N VAL A 71 13.60 -3.07 -2.52
CA VAL A 71 12.65 -3.32 -3.61
C VAL A 71 13.27 -4.32 -4.58
N GLN A 72 12.60 -5.45 -4.79
CA GLN A 72 13.21 -6.58 -5.50
C GLN A 72 13.62 -6.25 -6.93
N LYS A 73 12.73 -5.57 -7.67
CA LYS A 73 12.96 -5.27 -9.09
C LYS A 73 14.14 -4.32 -9.33
N SER A 74 14.39 -3.39 -8.41
CA SER A 74 15.40 -2.35 -8.59
C SER A 74 16.59 -2.49 -7.64
N ASN A 75 16.60 -3.50 -6.78
CA ASN A 75 17.57 -3.69 -5.69
C ASN A 75 17.84 -2.39 -4.90
N THR A 76 16.80 -1.59 -4.70
CA THR A 76 16.93 -0.25 -4.11
C THR A 76 16.42 -0.28 -2.67
N PRO A 77 17.23 0.13 -1.67
CA PRO A 77 16.76 0.26 -0.30
C PRO A 77 15.80 1.45 -0.20
N ILE A 78 14.66 1.22 0.43
CA ILE A 78 13.66 2.25 0.69
C ILE A 78 13.17 2.18 2.13
N LYS A 79 12.64 3.31 2.60
CA LYS A 79 11.91 3.43 3.86
C LYS A 79 10.53 4.01 3.59
N ILE A 80 9.50 3.38 4.13
CA ILE A 80 8.11 3.81 3.96
C ILE A 80 7.52 4.10 5.34
N PRO A 81 7.17 5.36 5.66
CA PRO A 81 6.39 5.64 6.85
C PRO A 81 5.00 5.02 6.72
N LEU A 82 4.56 4.28 7.73
CA LEU A 82 3.28 3.58 7.70
C LEU A 82 2.12 4.50 8.08
N LEU A 83 1.06 4.43 7.28
CA LEU A 83 -0.26 5.01 7.61
C LEU A 83 -1.00 4.10 8.58
N ASP A 84 -1.94 4.67 9.34
CA ASP A 84 -2.74 3.96 10.35
C ASP A 84 -3.39 2.69 9.78
N ILE A 85 -3.97 2.76 8.59
CA ILE A 85 -4.57 1.60 7.92
C ILE A 85 -3.59 0.46 7.70
N SER A 86 -2.36 0.75 7.26
CA SER A 86 -1.33 -0.27 7.06
C SER A 86 -0.87 -0.86 8.39
N ARG A 87 -0.81 -0.06 9.46
CA ARG A 87 -0.47 -0.53 10.81
C ARG A 87 -1.54 -1.46 11.36
N THR A 88 -2.82 -1.08 11.25
CA THR A 88 -3.96 -1.91 11.71
C THR A 88 -4.00 -3.25 10.98
N ILE A 89 -3.68 -3.28 9.68
CA ILE A 89 -3.59 -4.53 8.92
C ILE A 89 -2.44 -5.40 9.46
N ILE A 90 -1.25 -4.85 9.71
CA ILE A 90 -0.14 -5.62 10.29
C ILE A 90 -0.55 -6.20 11.65
N GLU A 91 -1.14 -5.38 12.52
CA GLU A 91 -1.52 -5.80 13.87
C GLU A 91 -2.55 -6.94 13.84
N LYS A 92 -3.54 -6.86 12.93
CA LYS A 92 -4.52 -7.92 12.72
C LYS A 92 -3.91 -9.28 12.42
N TYR A 93 -2.74 -9.32 11.76
CA TYR A 93 -2.07 -10.56 11.38
C TYR A 93 -0.91 -10.95 12.30
N ARG A 94 -0.64 -10.20 13.38
CA ARG A 94 0.52 -10.40 14.28
C ARG A 94 0.75 -11.85 14.70
N ASN A 95 -0.30 -12.57 15.08
CA ASN A 95 -0.18 -13.97 15.51
C ASN A 95 0.35 -14.87 14.38
N SER A 96 -0.23 -14.77 13.18
CA SER A 96 0.25 -15.49 12.00
C SER A 96 1.65 -15.06 11.58
N SER A 97 1.99 -13.78 11.78
CA SER A 97 3.33 -13.27 11.48
C SER A 97 4.39 -13.83 12.42
N ASN A 98 4.09 -14.00 13.70
CA ASN A 98 4.99 -14.59 14.69
C ASN A 98 5.26 -16.08 14.41
N GLU A 99 4.24 -16.82 13.94
CA GLU A 99 4.38 -18.24 13.60
C GLU A 99 5.19 -18.46 12.32
N THR A 100 5.02 -17.60 11.32
CA THR A 100 5.60 -17.81 9.98
C THR A 100 6.85 -16.98 9.69
N GLY A 101 7.15 -15.98 10.52
CA GLY A 101 8.20 -14.97 10.30
C GLY A 101 7.87 -13.94 9.19
N SER A 102 6.86 -14.22 8.36
CA SER A 102 6.39 -13.30 7.31
C SER A 102 5.55 -12.17 7.92
N LEU A 103 5.63 -10.95 7.39
CA LEU A 103 4.84 -9.84 7.93
C LEU A 103 3.34 -10.02 7.67
N LEU A 104 2.96 -10.58 6.51
CA LEU A 104 1.57 -10.82 6.11
C LEU A 104 1.39 -12.22 5.49
N PRO A 105 0.22 -12.86 5.65
CA PRO A 105 -0.05 -14.21 5.13
C PRO A 105 -0.44 -14.17 3.64
N VAL A 106 0.50 -13.80 2.77
CA VAL A 106 0.26 -13.57 1.33
C VAL A 106 0.13 -14.90 0.56
N PRO A 107 -1.03 -15.22 -0.07
CA PRO A 107 -1.19 -16.39 -0.93
C PRO A 107 -0.44 -16.23 -2.27
N SER A 108 -0.48 -17.25 -3.14
CA SER A 108 0.08 -17.11 -4.50
C SER A 108 -0.62 -15.99 -5.29
N ILE A 109 0.07 -15.39 -6.26
CA ILE A 109 -0.48 -14.31 -7.08
C ILE A 109 -1.72 -14.75 -7.86
N GLN A 110 -1.77 -16.00 -8.31
CA GLN A 110 -2.92 -16.56 -9.02
C GLN A 110 -4.15 -16.61 -8.11
N LYS A 111 -4.01 -17.14 -6.89
CA LYS A 111 -5.09 -17.18 -5.89
C LYS A 111 -5.50 -15.77 -5.48
N THR A 112 -4.52 -14.89 -5.27
CA THR A 112 -4.75 -13.49 -4.92
C THR A 112 -5.58 -12.78 -6.00
N ASN A 113 -5.19 -12.89 -7.26
CA ASN A 113 -5.94 -12.28 -8.37
C ASN A 113 -7.32 -12.92 -8.60
N TYR A 114 -7.44 -14.24 -8.38
CA TYR A 114 -8.74 -14.91 -8.44
C TYR A 114 -9.72 -14.32 -7.42
N TYR A 115 -9.31 -14.24 -6.15
CA TYR A 115 -10.14 -13.69 -5.09
C TYR A 115 -10.31 -12.16 -5.18
N LEU A 116 -9.37 -11.42 -5.76
CA LEU A 116 -9.54 -9.99 -6.01
C LEU A 116 -10.69 -9.70 -6.98
N LYS A 117 -10.95 -10.58 -7.95
CA LYS A 117 -12.12 -10.45 -8.81
C LYS A 117 -13.42 -10.58 -8.00
N GLU A 118 -13.47 -11.49 -7.03
CA GLU A 118 -14.61 -11.61 -6.12
C GLU A 118 -14.76 -10.38 -5.23
N VAL A 119 -13.66 -9.90 -4.63
CA VAL A 119 -13.65 -8.65 -3.83
C VAL A 119 -14.20 -7.48 -4.65
N GLY A 120 -13.76 -7.31 -5.89
CA GLY A 120 -14.26 -6.26 -6.78
C GLY A 120 -15.75 -6.37 -7.08
N LYS A 121 -16.25 -7.58 -7.35
CA LYS A 121 -17.68 -7.84 -7.61
C LYS A 121 -18.55 -7.53 -6.39
N GLU A 122 -18.16 -7.99 -5.20
CA GLU A 122 -18.86 -7.73 -3.94
C GLU A 122 -18.89 -6.22 -3.60
N CYS A 123 -17.83 -5.50 -3.95
CA CYS A 123 -17.75 -4.04 -3.83
C CYS A 123 -18.46 -3.29 -4.97
N LYS A 124 -19.11 -4.01 -5.91
CA LYS A 124 -19.79 -3.46 -7.08
C LYS A 124 -18.90 -2.57 -7.96
N LEU A 125 -17.62 -2.93 -8.08
CA LEU A 125 -16.68 -2.25 -8.95
C LEU A 125 -16.82 -2.76 -10.38
N GLU A 126 -16.87 -1.85 -11.35
CA GLU A 126 -16.87 -2.20 -12.77
C GLU A 126 -15.50 -2.74 -13.23
N LYS A 127 -14.43 -2.32 -12.55
CA LYS A 127 -13.05 -2.68 -12.89
C LYS A 127 -12.70 -4.10 -12.46
N HIS A 128 -12.06 -4.84 -13.35
CA HIS A 128 -11.50 -6.16 -13.03
C HIS A 128 -10.19 -6.03 -12.26
N LEU A 129 -10.26 -6.16 -10.94
CA LEU A 129 -9.09 -6.02 -10.07
C LEU A 129 -8.05 -7.11 -10.33
N THR A 130 -6.80 -6.66 -10.45
CA THR A 130 -5.60 -7.48 -10.30
C THR A 130 -4.69 -6.80 -9.28
N PHE A 131 -3.73 -7.52 -8.71
CA PHE A 131 -2.88 -6.96 -7.66
C PHE A 131 -2.08 -5.72 -8.12
N ASN A 132 -1.78 -5.60 -9.41
CA ASN A 132 -1.08 -4.44 -9.95
C ASN A 132 -1.85 -3.12 -9.74
N PHE A 133 -3.18 -3.17 -9.63
CA PHE A 133 -3.99 -1.98 -9.33
C PHE A 133 -3.57 -1.32 -8.01
N ALA A 134 -3.09 -2.09 -7.04
CA ALA A 134 -2.80 -1.56 -5.72
C ALA A 134 -1.65 -0.54 -5.75
N ARG A 135 -0.52 -0.87 -6.38
CA ARG A 135 0.60 0.09 -6.54
C ARG A 135 0.23 1.29 -7.41
N HIS A 136 -0.57 1.08 -8.45
CA HIS A 136 -1.07 2.18 -9.27
C HIS A 136 -2.01 3.10 -8.48
N THR A 137 -2.87 2.53 -7.62
CA THR A 137 -3.73 3.28 -6.70
C THR A 137 -2.91 4.07 -5.69
N PHE A 138 -1.85 3.47 -5.12
CA PHE A 138 -0.92 4.21 -4.27
C PHE A 138 -0.35 5.44 -4.98
N ILE A 139 0.20 5.25 -6.18
CA ILE A 139 0.84 6.33 -6.94
C ILE A 139 -0.17 7.41 -7.34
N CYS A 140 -1.23 7.02 -8.06
CA CYS A 140 -2.14 7.96 -8.71
C CYS A 140 -3.12 8.59 -7.72
N THR A 141 -3.66 7.79 -6.80
CA THR A 141 -4.80 8.19 -5.97
C THR A 141 -4.35 8.63 -4.58
N ILE A 142 -3.50 7.84 -3.93
CA ILE A 142 -3.08 8.12 -2.55
C ILE A 142 -2.02 9.21 -2.49
N ILE A 143 -1.01 9.17 -3.37
CA ILE A 143 0.10 10.12 -3.33
C ILE A 143 -0.15 11.32 -4.26
N MET A 144 -0.28 11.10 -5.58
CA MET A 144 -0.46 12.19 -6.53
C MET A 144 -1.82 12.89 -6.38
N GLY A 145 -2.88 12.14 -6.08
CA GLY A 145 -4.20 12.71 -5.78
C GLY A 145 -4.26 13.54 -4.49
N ASN A 146 -3.19 13.55 -3.69
CA ASN A 146 -3.02 14.40 -2.52
C ASN A 146 -1.91 15.45 -2.72
N ASP A 147 -1.58 15.78 -3.97
CA ASP A 147 -0.65 16.83 -4.40
C ASP A 147 0.81 16.63 -3.97
N LEU A 148 1.23 15.39 -3.74
CA LEU A 148 2.62 15.11 -3.43
C LEU A 148 3.48 15.04 -4.69
N GLU A 149 4.71 15.54 -4.58
CA GLU A 149 5.67 15.58 -5.67
C GLU A 149 6.03 14.18 -6.20
N THR A 150 6.30 14.11 -7.50
CA THR A 150 6.77 12.87 -8.16
C THR A 150 8.10 12.38 -7.58
N SER A 151 8.93 13.28 -7.04
CA SER A 151 10.18 12.96 -6.35
C SER A 151 9.92 12.05 -5.14
N ILE A 152 8.95 12.41 -4.29
CA ILE A 152 8.49 11.65 -3.12
C ILE A 152 7.93 10.30 -3.55
N VAL A 153 7.05 10.28 -4.56
CA VAL A 153 6.50 9.05 -5.14
C VAL A 153 7.62 8.10 -5.49
N ASN A 154 8.58 8.55 -6.32
CA ASN A 154 9.67 7.73 -6.83
C ASN A 154 10.52 7.15 -5.69
N LYS A 155 10.79 7.94 -4.64
CA LYS A 155 11.55 7.48 -3.48
C LYS A 155 10.80 6.41 -2.67
N LEU A 156 9.50 6.59 -2.44
CA LEU A 156 8.64 5.62 -1.72
C LEU A 156 8.50 4.29 -2.47
N ILE A 157 8.61 4.30 -3.80
CA ILE A 157 8.47 3.10 -4.63
C ILE A 157 9.81 2.58 -5.18
N GLY A 158 10.95 3.10 -4.70
CA GLY A 158 12.29 2.64 -5.10
C GLY A 158 12.62 2.82 -6.59
N ARG A 159 12.06 3.87 -7.23
CA ARG A 159 12.44 4.32 -8.56
C ARG A 159 13.53 5.38 -8.47
N LYS A 160 14.34 5.51 -9.53
CA LYS A 160 15.33 6.59 -9.64
C LYS A 160 14.61 7.94 -9.55
N VAL A 161 15.04 8.77 -8.60
CA VAL A 161 14.67 10.19 -8.53
C VAL A 161 15.53 10.92 -9.56
N GLN A 162 14.93 11.75 -10.41
CA GLN A 162 15.67 12.55 -11.38
C GLN A 162 16.30 13.76 -10.67
N GLY A 163 17.58 14.05 -10.97
CA GLY A 163 18.36 15.12 -10.34
C GLY A 163 19.05 14.71 -9.03
N ASN A 164 19.85 15.62 -8.46
CA ASN A 164 20.61 15.43 -7.20
C ASN A 164 19.74 15.59 -5.93
N SER A 165 18.41 15.56 -6.07
CA SER A 165 17.45 15.81 -4.98
C SER A 165 17.53 14.72 -3.92
N LYS A 166 18.22 15.02 -2.81
CA LYS A 166 18.36 14.12 -1.67
C LYS A 166 17.13 14.19 -0.78
N ILE A 167 16.12 13.37 -1.08
CA ILE A 167 14.93 13.25 -0.23
C ILE A 167 15.28 12.53 1.07
N THR A 168 15.05 13.22 2.19
CA THR A 168 15.30 12.73 3.54
C THR A 168 14.12 11.94 4.10
N ASP A 169 14.37 11.11 5.12
CA ASP A 169 13.32 10.41 5.86
C ASP A 169 12.31 11.39 6.47
N PHE A 170 12.76 12.55 6.96
CA PHE A 170 11.87 13.59 7.49
C PHE A 170 10.88 14.11 6.42
N GLN A 171 11.36 14.36 5.20
CA GLN A 171 10.49 14.79 4.09
C GLN A 171 9.48 13.70 3.70
N LEU A 172 9.90 12.43 3.67
CA LEU A 172 8.99 11.30 3.42
C LEU A 172 7.91 11.21 4.50
N TYR A 173 8.31 11.33 5.77
CA TYR A 173 7.37 11.29 6.89
C TYR A 173 6.37 12.44 6.82
N LYS A 174 6.85 13.67 6.60
CA LYS A 174 5.98 14.85 6.49
C LYS A 174 4.97 14.68 5.35
N ALA A 175 5.42 14.20 4.20
CA ALA A 175 4.55 13.95 3.05
C ALA A 175 3.47 12.90 3.37
N MET A 176 3.85 11.75 3.94
CA MET A 176 2.90 10.70 4.31
C MET A 176 1.95 11.15 5.43
N LYS A 177 2.41 12.00 6.35
CA LYS A 177 1.56 12.61 7.38
C LYS A 177 0.50 13.52 6.77
N THR A 178 0.87 14.39 5.81
CA THR A 178 -0.08 15.22 5.06
C THR A 178 -1.12 14.39 4.33
N VAL A 179 -0.71 13.28 3.70
CA VAL A 179 -1.65 12.32 3.09
C VAL A 179 -2.62 11.75 4.13
N SER A 180 -2.10 11.34 5.29
CA SER A 180 -2.95 10.83 6.37
C SER A 180 -4.00 11.84 6.84
N GLU A 181 -3.62 13.11 6.96
CA GLU A 181 -4.52 14.20 7.40
C GLU A 181 -5.60 14.47 6.35
N LYS A 182 -5.23 14.57 5.07
CA LYS A 182 -6.19 14.76 3.96
C LYS A 182 -7.17 13.59 3.85
N LEU A 183 -6.70 12.35 3.98
CA LEU A 183 -7.56 11.16 3.92
C LEU A 183 -8.56 11.07 5.10
N LYS A 184 -8.18 11.56 6.29
CA LYS A 184 -9.08 11.68 7.44
C LYS A 184 -10.12 12.79 7.24
N GLY A 185 -9.67 13.98 6.81
CA GLY A 185 -10.57 15.12 6.55
C GLY A 185 -11.65 14.85 5.50
N ASN A 186 -11.36 13.97 4.54
CA ASN A 186 -12.32 13.55 3.52
C ASN A 186 -13.31 12.45 3.99
N ASN A 187 -13.34 12.10 5.29
CA ASN A 187 -14.16 11.02 5.88
C ASN A 187 -13.94 9.62 5.26
N ILE A 188 -12.72 9.37 4.79
CA ILE A 188 -12.38 8.14 4.05
C ILE A 188 -11.74 7.12 4.99
N ILE A 189 -10.97 7.59 5.95
CA ILE A 189 -10.32 6.77 6.96
C ILE A 189 -10.82 7.22 8.34
N ASN A 190 -12.05 6.82 8.69
CA ASN A 190 -12.47 6.76 10.09
C ASN A 190 -12.10 5.37 10.59
N ILE A 191 -10.88 5.23 11.13
CA ILE A 191 -10.45 4.08 11.93
C ILE A 191 -10.54 4.49 13.38
#